data_AF-A0A5R2MZI8-F1
#
_entry.id   AF-A0A5R2MZI8-F1
#
_cell.length_a   1.000
_cell.length_b   1.000
_cell.length_c   1.000
_cell.angle_alpha   90.00
_cell.angle_beta   90.00
_cell.angle_gamma   90.00
#
_symmetry.space_group_name_H-M   'P 1'
#
loop_
_entity.id
_entity.type
_entity.pdbx_description
1 polymer ?
#
loop_
_entity_poly.entity_id
_entity_poly.type
_entity_poly.pdbx_seq_one_letter_code
_entity_poly.pdbx_strand_id
1 'polypeptide(L)'
;VDLHHIDVADGHFAPSFLFFPDLVARIAKLTAKPIHVHLMVDGAIVEEQTRQFIEAGADMISVHAENGEAGLRAVRLAHDLGAEAGVVLRLETPVSAIVPFLPDVAFVTLLGTSIGVKGQSLSEKAC
;
A
#
# COMPACT_ATOMS: atom_id res chain seq x y z
N VAL A 1 11.58 8.38 -14.27
CA VAL A 1 10.48 7.65 -13.59
C VAL A 1 10.97 6.23 -13.41
N ASP A 2 11.28 5.90 -12.18
CA ASP A 2 12.00 4.66 -11.82
C ASP A 2 11.02 3.54 -11.43
N LEU A 3 9.81 3.90 -10.99
CA LEU A 3 8.73 2.98 -10.66
C LEU A 3 7.36 3.60 -10.99
N HIS A 4 6.32 2.79 -11.14
CA HIS A 4 4.92 3.24 -11.24
C HIS A 4 4.18 2.98 -9.93
N HIS A 5 3.70 4.05 -9.29
CA HIS A 5 2.93 3.96 -8.06
C HIS A 5 1.43 3.94 -8.36
N ILE A 6 0.70 2.99 -7.77
CA ILE A 6 -0.73 2.77 -7.98
C ILE A 6 -1.45 2.75 -6.64
N ASP A 7 -2.32 3.74 -6.44
CA ASP A 7 -3.26 3.78 -5.32
C ASP A 7 -4.41 2.80 -5.55
N VAL A 8 -4.64 1.93 -4.56
CA VAL A 8 -5.78 1.01 -4.51
C VAL A 8 -6.65 1.36 -3.32
N ALA A 9 -7.96 1.43 -3.51
CA ALA A 9 -8.92 1.70 -2.45
C ALA A 9 -10.20 0.89 -2.60
N ASP A 10 -10.74 0.41 -1.47
CA ASP A 10 -11.88 -0.51 -1.39
C ASP A 10 -13.21 0.16 -1.04
N GLY A 11 -13.25 1.49 -0.91
CA GLY A 11 -14.43 2.22 -0.46
C GLY A 11 -14.72 2.14 1.06
N HIS A 12 -13.96 1.35 1.83
CA HIS A 12 -14.11 1.23 3.28
C HIS A 12 -12.98 1.92 4.05
N PHE A 13 -11.72 1.62 3.71
CA PHE A 13 -10.57 2.25 4.36
C PHE A 13 -10.36 3.68 3.88
N ALA A 14 -10.61 3.92 2.59
CA ALA A 14 -10.74 5.23 1.99
C ALA A 14 -12.09 5.32 1.25
N PRO A 15 -12.72 6.51 1.14
CA PRO A 15 -14.09 6.63 0.61
C PRO A 15 -14.22 6.34 -0.90
N SER A 16 -13.11 6.13 -1.61
CA SER A 16 -13.09 5.91 -3.06
C SER A 16 -12.87 4.44 -3.40
N PHE A 17 -13.39 4.01 -4.55
CA PHE A 17 -12.90 2.81 -5.24
C PHE A 17 -11.82 3.22 -6.22
N LEU A 18 -10.62 2.68 -6.06
CA LEU A 18 -9.48 3.00 -6.91
C LEU A 18 -8.77 1.72 -7.30
N PHE A 19 -8.54 1.56 -8.61
CA PHE A 19 -7.77 0.50 -9.26
C PHE A 19 -8.08 -0.95 -8.84
N PHE A 20 -8.38 -1.79 -9.82
CA PHE A 20 -8.58 -3.22 -9.60
C PHE A 20 -7.37 -4.02 -10.13
N PRO A 21 -7.15 -5.26 -9.63
CA PRO A 21 -6.01 -6.09 -10.05
C PRO A 21 -5.94 -6.32 -11.57
N ASP A 22 -7.08 -6.41 -12.26
CA ASP A 22 -7.10 -6.61 -13.71
C ASP A 22 -6.48 -5.43 -14.47
N LEU A 23 -6.61 -4.20 -13.97
CA LEU A 23 -5.97 -3.02 -14.54
C LEU A 23 -4.45 -3.05 -14.33
N VAL A 24 -3.99 -3.47 -13.15
CA VAL A 24 -2.56 -3.66 -12.87
C VAL A 24 -1.96 -4.72 -13.79
N ALA A 25 -2.65 -5.84 -13.99
CA ALA A 25 -2.23 -6.89 -14.93
C ALA A 25 -2.16 -6.42 -16.39
N ARG A 26 -2.92 -5.39 -16.79
CA ARG A 26 -2.76 -4.76 -18.10
C ARG A 26 -1.54 -3.87 -18.15
N ILE A 27 -1.29 -3.07 -17.11
CA ILE A 27 -0.14 -2.17 -17.02
C ILE A 27 1.16 -2.97 -16.99
N ALA A 28 1.23 -4.05 -16.21
CA ALA A 28 2.42 -4.91 -16.09
C ALA A 28 2.89 -5.48 -17.44
N LYS A 29 1.99 -5.64 -18.41
CA LYS A 29 2.33 -6.10 -19.78
C LYS A 29 2.91 -5.00 -20.68
N LEU A 30 2.81 -3.74 -20.26
CA LEU A 30 3.17 -2.56 -21.05
C LEU A 30 4.45 -1.87 -20.55
N THR A 31 5.02 -2.33 -19.44
CA THR A 31 6.19 -1.72 -18.81
C THR A 31 7.09 -2.79 -18.22
N ALA A 32 8.41 -2.57 -18.26
CA ALA A 32 9.37 -3.35 -17.50
C ALA A 32 9.79 -2.67 -16.19
N LYS A 33 9.24 -1.47 -15.92
CA LYS A 33 9.51 -0.73 -14.68
C LYS A 33 8.70 -1.33 -13.52
N PRO A 34 9.27 -1.38 -12.30
CA PRO A 34 8.58 -1.88 -11.13
C PRO A 34 7.24 -1.18 -10.88
N ILE A 35 6.26 -1.95 -10.43
CA ILE A 35 4.94 -1.48 -10.02
C ILE A 35 4.82 -1.60 -8.50
N HIS A 36 4.61 -0.46 -7.85
CA HIS A 36 4.27 -0.39 -6.43
C HIS A 36 2.78 -0.16 -6.27
N VAL A 37 2.10 -1.07 -5.59
CA VAL A 37 0.70 -0.94 -5.22
C VAL A 37 0.60 -0.53 -3.76
N HIS A 38 -0.07 0.59 -3.51
CA HIS A 38 -0.40 1.08 -2.18
C HIS A 38 -1.85 0.70 -1.84
N LEU A 39 -1.99 -0.22 -0.88
CA LEU A 39 -3.27 -0.76 -0.46
C LEU A 39 -3.91 0.09 0.64
N MET A 40 -4.87 0.95 0.26
CA MET A 40 -5.82 1.61 1.17
C MET A 40 -7.08 0.76 1.30
N VAL A 41 -6.95 -0.41 1.93
CA VAL A 41 -8.02 -1.40 2.05
C VAL A 41 -8.20 -1.85 3.50
N ASP A 42 -9.40 -2.31 3.84
CA ASP A 42 -9.77 -2.76 5.17
C ASP A 42 -8.93 -3.97 5.63
N GLY A 43 -8.66 -4.02 6.94
CA GLY A 43 -7.87 -5.09 7.54
C GLY A 43 -8.46 -6.50 7.34
N ALA A 44 -9.77 -6.63 7.11
CA ALA A 44 -10.41 -7.91 6.83
C ALA A 44 -10.05 -8.49 5.45
N ILE A 45 -9.60 -7.65 4.51
CA ILE A 45 -9.29 -8.06 3.13
C ILE A 45 -7.84 -7.80 2.70
N VAL A 46 -7.03 -7.15 3.53
CA VAL A 46 -5.67 -6.73 3.15
C VAL A 46 -4.77 -7.88 2.70
N GLU A 47 -4.86 -9.06 3.31
CA GLU A 47 -4.08 -10.23 2.92
C GLU A 47 -4.50 -10.77 1.54
N GLU A 48 -5.82 -10.85 1.29
CA GLU A 48 -6.36 -11.29 0.00
C GLU A 48 -6.02 -10.28 -1.10
N GLN A 49 -6.16 -8.98 -0.84
CA GLN A 49 -5.78 -7.92 -1.77
C GLN A 49 -4.28 -7.95 -2.06
N THR A 50 -3.43 -8.17 -1.05
CA THR A 50 -1.98 -8.32 -1.23
C THR A 50 -1.67 -9.43 -2.24
N ARG A 51 -2.26 -10.62 -2.06
CA ARG A 51 -2.10 -11.74 -3.00
C ARG A 51 -2.56 -11.37 -4.40
N GLN A 52 -3.78 -10.85 -4.53
CA GLN A 52 -4.37 -10.54 -5.83
C GLN A 52 -3.55 -9.52 -6.63
N PHE A 53 -3.00 -8.50 -5.98
CA PHE A 53 -2.18 -7.49 -6.66
C PHE A 53 -0.79 -8.01 -7.04
N ILE A 54 -0.16 -8.84 -6.21
CA ILE A 54 1.12 -9.46 -6.57
C ILE A 54 0.93 -10.43 -7.73
N GLU A 55 -0.11 -11.26 -7.70
CA GLU A 55 -0.46 -12.16 -8.82
C GLU A 55 -0.82 -11.39 -10.11
N ALA A 56 -1.31 -10.16 -9.97
CA ALA A 56 -1.53 -9.24 -11.09
C ALA A 56 -0.25 -8.58 -11.62
N GLY A 57 0.90 -8.78 -10.98
CA GLY A 57 2.19 -8.25 -11.41
C GLY A 57 2.65 -7.00 -10.67
N ALA A 58 2.21 -6.78 -9.43
CA ALA A 58 2.85 -5.82 -8.54
C ALA A 58 4.18 -6.38 -8.02
N ASP A 59 5.26 -5.60 -8.15
CA ASP A 59 6.58 -5.94 -7.63
C ASP A 59 6.75 -5.53 -6.17
N MET A 60 5.98 -4.53 -5.74
CA MET A 60 6.03 -3.98 -4.39
C MET A 60 4.62 -3.73 -3.86
N ILE A 61 4.37 -4.07 -2.60
CA ILE A 61 3.11 -3.77 -1.89
C ILE A 61 3.41 -2.89 -0.70
N SER A 62 2.59 -1.87 -0.45
CA SER A 62 2.57 -1.20 0.85
C SER A 62 1.22 -1.26 1.51
N VAL A 63 1.21 -1.64 2.79
CA VAL A 63 0.02 -1.71 3.63
C VAL A 63 0.03 -0.61 4.68
N HIS A 64 -1.14 -0.30 5.21
CA HIS A 64 -1.28 0.66 6.30
C HIS A 64 -0.93 0.05 7.66
N ALA A 65 -0.16 0.77 8.49
CA ALA A 65 0.12 0.38 9.88
C ALA A 65 -1.17 0.20 10.69
N GLU A 66 -2.22 0.93 10.30
CA GLU A 66 -3.56 0.87 10.89
C GLU A 66 -4.27 -0.47 10.69
N ASN A 67 -3.80 -1.31 9.77
CA ASN A 67 -4.28 -2.68 9.62
C ASN A 67 -3.74 -3.62 10.73
N GLY A 68 -2.84 -3.15 11.60
CA GLY A 68 -2.34 -3.88 12.77
C GLY A 68 -1.79 -5.26 12.41
N GLU A 69 -2.23 -6.28 13.14
CA GLU A 69 -1.82 -7.68 12.92
C GLU A 69 -2.12 -8.18 11.50
N ALA A 70 -3.22 -7.73 10.88
CA ALA A 70 -3.52 -8.09 9.49
C ALA A 70 -2.52 -7.47 8.51
N GLY A 71 -2.07 -6.23 8.79
CA GLY A 71 -0.98 -5.59 8.05
C GLY A 71 0.33 -6.37 8.17
N LEU A 72 0.70 -6.82 9.38
CA LEU A 72 1.91 -7.63 9.59
C LEU A 72 1.86 -8.96 8.82
N ARG A 73 0.70 -9.64 8.81
CA ARG A 73 0.52 -10.86 8.02
C ARG A 73 0.59 -10.58 6.51
N ALA A 74 0.02 -9.47 6.05
CA ALA A 74 0.11 -9.06 4.65
C ALA A 74 1.56 -8.75 4.23
N VAL A 75 2.37 -8.12 5.08
CA VAL A 75 3.81 -7.91 4.82
C VAL A 75 4.53 -9.24 4.64
N ARG A 76 4.32 -10.20 5.56
CA ARG A 76 4.91 -11.55 5.44
C ARG A 76 4.47 -12.25 4.17
N LEU A 77 3.18 -12.17 3.85
CA LEU A 77 2.61 -12.74 2.64
C LEU A 77 3.23 -12.15 1.38
N ALA A 78 3.53 -10.84 1.35
CA ALA A 78 4.18 -10.21 0.22
C ALA A 78 5.57 -10.82 -0.04
N HIS A 79 6.37 -11.03 1.03
CA HIS A 79 7.66 -11.71 0.93
C HIS A 79 7.54 -13.15 0.46
N ASP A 80 6.58 -13.90 1.00
CA ASP A 80 6.33 -15.29 0.60
C ASP A 80 5.97 -15.42 -0.89
N LEU A 81 5.38 -14.37 -1.46
CA LEU A 81 5.03 -14.27 -2.88
C LEU A 81 6.13 -13.61 -3.74
N GLY A 82 7.26 -13.23 -3.14
CA GLY A 82 8.42 -12.67 -3.84
C GLY A 82 8.35 -11.19 -4.17
N ALA A 83 7.44 -10.43 -3.54
CA ALA A 83 7.34 -8.98 -3.68
C ALA A 83 8.01 -8.24 -2.51
N GLU A 84 8.51 -7.03 -2.74
CA GLU A 84 8.96 -6.16 -1.66
C GLU A 84 7.78 -5.56 -0.89
N ALA A 85 7.93 -5.41 0.42
CA ALA A 85 6.89 -4.90 1.29
C ALA A 85 7.26 -3.55 1.92
N GLY A 86 6.28 -2.66 2.06
CA GLY A 86 6.40 -1.39 2.77
C GLY A 86 5.25 -1.14 3.73
N VAL A 87 5.42 -0.17 4.62
CA VAL A 87 4.37 0.28 5.55
C VAL A 87 4.07 1.76 5.33
N VAL A 88 2.79 2.10 5.37
CA VAL A 88 2.27 3.46 5.24
C VAL A 88 1.58 3.90 6.52
N LEU A 89 1.72 5.18 6.89
CA LEU A 89 0.99 5.79 8.00
C LEU A 89 0.10 6.92 7.49
N ARG A 90 -1.12 7.00 8.01
CA ARG A 90 -1.93 8.22 7.91
C ARG A 90 -1.31 9.34 8.74
N LEU A 91 -1.68 10.57 8.41
CA LEU A 91 -1.25 11.78 9.11
C LEU A 91 -1.50 11.72 10.62
N GLU A 92 -2.60 11.11 11.03
CA GLU A 92 -3.02 11.05 12.43
C GLU A 92 -2.36 9.91 13.21
N THR A 93 -1.68 8.99 12.52
CA THR A 93 -1.10 7.80 13.12
C THR A 93 0.30 8.10 13.64
N PRO A 94 0.59 7.86 14.94
CA PRO A 94 1.91 8.10 15.49
C PRO A 94 2.99 7.29 14.77
N VAL A 95 4.15 7.90 14.51
CA VAL A 95 5.31 7.25 13.85
C VAL A 95 5.72 5.96 14.56
N SER A 96 5.57 5.87 15.88
CA SER A 96 5.85 4.65 16.65
C SER A 96 5.04 3.43 16.22
N ALA A 97 3.93 3.60 15.51
CA ALA A 97 3.12 2.49 15.00
C ALA A 97 3.86 1.61 13.98
N ILE A 98 4.95 2.09 13.37
CA ILE A 98 5.75 1.27 12.43
C ILE A 98 6.68 0.28 13.12
N VAL A 99 6.96 0.45 14.42
CA VAL A 99 7.98 -0.34 15.12
C VAL A 99 7.82 -1.86 14.90
N PRO A 100 6.60 -2.44 14.95
CA PRO A 100 6.40 -3.87 14.66
C PRO A 100 6.72 -4.28 13.22
N PHE A 101 6.64 -3.35 12.26
CA PHE A 101 6.85 -3.59 10.84
C PHE A 101 8.33 -3.47 10.43
N LEU A 102 9.13 -2.68 11.15
CA LEU A 102 10.51 -2.36 10.79
C LEU A 102 11.41 -3.55 10.44
N PRO A 103 11.31 -4.73 11.09
CA PRO A 103 12.14 -5.87 10.73
C PRO A 103 11.90 -6.42 9.33
N ASP A 104 10.69 -6.21 8.78
CA ASP A 104 10.19 -6.90 7.60
C ASP A 104 9.85 -5.94 6.45
N VAL A 105 10.12 -4.64 6.53
CA VAL A 105 9.77 -3.68 5.46
C VAL A 105 10.99 -3.05 4.80
N ALA A 106 10.95 -2.91 3.48
CA ALA A 106 11.99 -2.27 2.68
C ALA A 106 11.86 -0.73 2.68
N PHE A 107 10.64 -0.21 2.90
CA PHE A 107 10.37 1.21 2.89
C PHE A 107 9.22 1.61 3.82
N VAL A 108 9.23 2.87 4.24
CA VAL A 108 8.19 3.49 5.07
C VAL A 108 7.70 4.74 4.36
N THR A 109 6.38 4.91 4.28
CA THR A 109 5.74 6.07 3.67
C THR A 109 4.87 6.79 4.70
N LEU A 110 5.02 8.10 4.80
CA LEU A 110 4.16 8.97 5.60
C LEU A 110 3.20 9.70 4.66
N LEU A 111 1.89 9.57 4.88
CA LEU A 111 0.93 10.35 4.10
C LEU A 111 1.09 11.83 4.43
N GLY A 112 1.14 12.65 3.38
CA GLY A 112 1.22 14.11 3.49
C GLY A 112 -0.13 14.82 3.52
N THR A 113 -1.22 14.10 3.24
CA THR A 113 -2.58 14.62 3.15
C THR A 113 -3.56 13.66 3.82
N SER A 114 -4.78 14.13 4.09
CA SER A 114 -5.85 13.25 4.56
C SER A 114 -6.17 12.20 3.50
N ILE A 115 -6.43 10.98 3.96
CA ILE A 115 -6.61 9.83 3.08
C ILE A 115 -7.76 10.05 2.08
N GLY A 116 -7.55 9.62 0.84
CA GLY A 116 -8.55 9.67 -0.22
C GLY A 116 -8.75 11.05 -0.87
N VAL A 117 -7.96 12.07 -0.51
CA VAL A 117 -8.06 13.40 -1.12
C VAL A 117 -6.88 13.70 -2.05
N LYS A 118 -7.16 13.88 -3.34
CA LYS A 118 -6.16 14.20 -4.37
C LYS A 118 -6.06 15.72 -4.60
N GLY A 119 -4.88 16.19 -5.00
CA GLY A 119 -4.65 17.58 -5.40
C GLY A 119 -4.58 18.60 -4.25
N GLN A 120 -4.37 18.14 -3.02
CA GLN A 120 -4.15 19.02 -1.88
C GLN A 120 -2.66 19.28 -1.65
N SER A 121 -2.37 20.46 -1.09
CA SER A 121 -1.06 20.77 -0.53
C SER A 121 -0.77 19.91 0.69
N LEU A 122 0.51 19.80 1.03
CA LEU A 122 0.98 19.15 2.24
C LEU A 122 0.24 19.70 3.47
N SER A 123 -0.27 18.82 4.32
CA SER A 123 -0.90 19.19 5.58
C SER A 123 0.11 19.83 6.52
N GLU A 124 -0.30 20.83 7.31
CA GLU A 124 0.52 21.35 8.41
C GLU A 124 0.82 20.30 9.49
N LYS A 125 0.05 19.21 9.50
CA LYS A 125 0.28 18.06 10.39
C LYS A 125 1.21 17.01 9.79
N ALA A 126 1.61 17.17 8.53
CA ALA A 126 2.53 16.26 7.87
C ALA A 126 3.95 16.54 8.37
N CYS A 127 4.29 15.96 9.52
CA CYS A 127 5.59 16.03 10.20
C CYS A 127 6.22 17.43 10.28
#